data_AF-F9XC42-F1
#
_entry.id   AF-F9XC42-F1
#
_cell.length_a   1.000
_cell.length_b   1.000
_cell.length_c   1.000
_cell.angle_alpha   90.00
_cell.angle_beta   90.00
_cell.angle_gamma   90.00
#
_symmetry.space_group_name_H-M   'P 1'
#
loop_
_entity.id
_entity.type
_entity.pdbx_description
1 polymer ?
#
loop_
_entity_poly.entity_id
_entity_poly.type
_entity_poly.pdbx_seq_one_letter_code
_entity_poly.pdbx_strand_id
1 'polypeptide(L)'
;MFFVIVLCLALLPSTFSLLIPPAAANCTTSKCTSKCGDIPFNPAWYSCYTTNNGSALCPIVANIPLDLCNHDCYTPLQYSCNNLTLNPLPKYTGPVSLTALNPAQPFHNQPVQAAGQRFVIGGTAATYCPSSLPEGVCPNLTTTVLYGSGTGLATLVPGGQSLYIRPDGSIGFTQAHSIFVPAGSYQGAIGTAYSNAGFWGVNGSSWYACEAEGKGEGWYIYSGLFTKSWNGSQCEEVMLKVENLPMGTLGAWQYI
;
A
#
# COMPACT_ATOMS: atom_id res chain seq x y z
N MET A 1 -33.72 -41.60 -16.67
CA MET A 1 -32.28 -41.45 -16.38
C MET A 1 -32.15 -40.44 -15.25
N PHE A 2 -31.36 -40.80 -14.25
CA PHE A 2 -31.36 -40.34 -12.86
C PHE A 2 -30.87 -38.88 -12.62
N PHE A 3 -31.51 -38.20 -11.64
CA PHE A 3 -30.94 -37.33 -10.56
C PHE A 3 -30.26 -35.98 -10.99
N VAL A 4 -30.35 -34.81 -10.33
CA VAL A 4 -30.72 -34.39 -8.96
C VAL A 4 -31.16 -32.91 -8.98
N ILE A 5 -32.18 -32.56 -8.20
CA ILE A 5 -32.46 -31.21 -7.71
C ILE A 5 -31.60 -30.98 -6.46
N VAL A 6 -30.63 -30.06 -6.49
CA VAL A 6 -29.90 -29.60 -5.30
C VAL A 6 -30.22 -28.11 -5.13
N LEU A 7 -31.31 -27.81 -4.43
CA LEU A 7 -31.33 -27.41 -3.02
C LEU A 7 -30.37 -26.25 -2.71
N CYS A 8 -30.93 -25.05 -2.79
CA CYS A 8 -30.38 -23.81 -2.26
C CYS A 8 -30.23 -23.93 -0.73
N LEU A 9 -29.01 -24.14 -0.23
CA LEU A 9 -28.66 -23.90 1.17
C LEU A 9 -27.99 -22.54 1.30
N ALA A 10 -28.71 -21.61 1.93
CA ALA A 10 -28.11 -20.46 2.58
C ALA A 10 -27.32 -20.93 3.81
N LEU A 11 -26.03 -20.63 3.88
CA LEU A 11 -25.21 -20.81 5.09
C LEU A 11 -24.21 -19.66 5.25
N LEU A 12 -24.58 -18.77 6.18
CA LEU A 12 -23.77 -18.14 7.26
C LEU A 12 -22.56 -17.23 6.92
N PRO A 13 -22.36 -16.15 7.71
CA PRO A 13 -21.25 -15.22 7.54
C PRO A 13 -19.94 -15.95 7.82
N SER A 14 -19.02 -15.83 6.89
CA SER A 14 -17.64 -16.27 7.05
C SER A 14 -17.02 -15.56 8.24
N THR A 15 -16.98 -16.22 9.39
CA THR A 15 -16.02 -15.92 10.44
C THR A 15 -14.65 -16.14 9.83
N PHE A 16 -14.02 -15.05 9.38
CA PHE A 16 -12.58 -15.00 9.17
C PHE A 16 -11.94 -15.17 10.56
N SER A 17 -11.91 -16.39 11.07
CA SER A 17 -10.91 -16.76 12.04
C SER A 17 -9.60 -16.70 11.26
N LEU A 18 -8.85 -15.61 11.47
CA LEU A 18 -7.40 -15.64 11.34
C LEU A 18 -6.92 -16.70 12.32
N LEU A 19 -6.97 -17.97 11.91
CA LEU A 19 -6.05 -18.97 12.43
C LEU A 19 -4.68 -18.45 12.01
N ILE A 20 -4.11 -17.63 12.88
CA ILE A 20 -2.70 -17.28 12.89
C ILE A 20 -1.98 -18.61 12.63
N PRO A 21 -1.26 -18.78 11.51
CA PRO A 21 -0.41 -19.94 11.37
C PRO A 21 0.50 -19.92 12.58
N PRO A 22 0.59 -21.01 13.36
CA PRO A 22 1.31 -21.00 14.62
C PRO A 22 2.70 -20.44 14.33
N ALA A 23 3.03 -19.31 14.97
CA ALA A 23 4.34 -18.67 14.86
C ALA A 23 5.50 -19.61 15.25
N ALA A 24 5.18 -20.80 15.75
CA ALA A 24 6.06 -21.94 15.97
C ALA A 24 6.47 -22.74 14.71
N ALA A 25 5.80 -22.63 13.55
CA ALA A 25 5.98 -23.61 12.47
C ALA A 25 7.31 -23.52 11.68
N ASN A 26 7.96 -22.35 11.64
CA ASN A 26 9.11 -22.13 10.75
C ASN A 26 10.41 -21.69 11.44
N CYS A 27 10.43 -21.64 12.77
CA CYS A 27 11.62 -21.24 13.49
C CYS A 27 12.41 -22.49 13.91
N THR A 28 13.35 -22.91 13.06
CA THR A 28 14.37 -23.91 13.46
C THR A 28 15.22 -23.31 14.58
N THR A 29 15.67 -24.11 15.56
CA THR A 29 16.37 -23.65 16.77
C THR A 29 17.53 -22.66 16.53
N SER A 30 18.19 -22.73 15.37
CA SER A 30 19.26 -21.79 14.96
C SER A 30 18.80 -20.38 14.60
N LYS A 31 17.52 -20.18 14.24
CA LYS A 31 16.94 -18.88 13.85
C LYS A 31 16.14 -18.22 14.97
N CYS A 32 15.81 -18.97 16.03
CA CYS A 32 15.05 -18.45 17.18
C CYS A 32 16.02 -17.91 18.22
N THR A 33 16.35 -16.64 18.11
CA THR A 33 17.31 -15.99 19.02
C THR A 33 16.62 -15.38 20.24
N SER A 34 15.30 -15.50 20.39
CA SER A 34 14.52 -14.92 21.49
C SER A 34 13.31 -15.76 21.89
N LYS A 35 12.70 -15.43 23.05
CA LYS A 35 11.49 -16.08 23.57
C LYS A 35 10.44 -15.04 23.97
N CYS A 36 9.17 -15.36 23.71
CA CYS A 36 8.01 -14.59 24.11
C CYS A 36 7.16 -15.46 25.04
N GLY A 37 7.36 -15.31 26.35
CA GLY A 37 6.98 -16.36 27.30
C GLY A 37 7.75 -17.64 26.97
N ASP A 38 7.03 -18.73 26.71
CA ASP A 38 7.62 -20.02 26.31
C ASP A 38 7.77 -20.18 24.79
N ILE A 39 7.33 -19.21 23.99
CA ILE A 39 7.32 -19.30 22.53
C ILE A 39 8.66 -18.81 21.96
N PRO A 40 9.51 -19.68 21.38
CA PRO A 40 10.73 -19.25 20.71
C PRO A 40 10.39 -18.53 19.39
N PHE A 41 11.08 -17.42 19.10
CA PHE A 41 10.86 -16.64 17.89
C PHE A 41 12.13 -15.94 17.37
N ASN A 42 12.06 -15.44 16.14
CA ASN A 42 13.07 -14.58 15.54
C ASN A 42 12.61 -13.11 15.66
N PRO A 43 13.33 -12.25 16.41
CA PRO A 43 12.97 -10.84 16.59
C PRO A 43 13.11 -10.00 15.32
N ALA A 44 13.72 -10.53 14.26
CA ALA A 44 13.71 -9.89 12.95
C ALA A 44 12.34 -10.00 12.24
N TRP A 45 11.49 -10.95 12.64
CA TRP A 45 10.23 -11.24 11.95
C TRP A 45 8.99 -11.06 12.82
N TYR A 46 9.14 -11.04 14.14
CA TYR A 46 8.03 -10.92 15.07
C TYR A 46 8.39 -10.01 16.25
N SER A 47 7.38 -9.35 16.79
CA SER A 47 7.40 -8.66 18.08
C SER A 47 6.59 -9.41 19.11
N CYS A 48 7.08 -9.39 20.36
CA CYS A 48 6.48 -10.07 21.49
C CYS A 48 5.62 -9.13 22.32
N TYR A 49 4.39 -9.57 22.62
CA TYR A 49 3.45 -8.87 23.48
C TYR A 49 3.10 -9.76 24.68
N THR A 50 3.16 -9.16 25.88
CA THR A 50 2.67 -9.82 27.10
C THR A 50 1.22 -9.45 27.32
N THR A 51 0.37 -10.44 27.55
CA THR A 51 -1.07 -10.30 27.75
C THR A 51 -1.46 -10.92 29.11
N ASN A 52 -2.67 -10.64 29.57
CA ASN A 52 -3.21 -11.28 30.78
C ASN A 52 -3.37 -12.80 30.64
N ASN A 53 -3.41 -13.32 29.40
CA ASN A 53 -3.61 -14.74 29.09
C ASN A 53 -2.33 -15.43 28.60
N GLY A 54 -1.16 -14.81 28.79
CA GLY A 54 0.13 -15.34 28.37
C GLY A 54 0.84 -14.41 27.37
N SER A 55 1.41 -14.96 26.31
CA SER A 55 2.24 -14.22 25.37
C SER A 55 1.71 -14.36 23.94
N ALA A 56 1.79 -13.28 23.17
CA ALA A 56 1.38 -13.23 21.77
C ALA A 56 2.51 -12.68 20.90
N LEU A 57 2.59 -13.18 19.67
CA LEU A 57 3.56 -12.74 18.68
C LEU A 57 2.82 -12.05 17.54
N CYS A 58 3.26 -10.84 17.19
CA CYS A 58 2.79 -10.15 16.00
C CYS A 58 3.90 -10.02 14.96
N PRO A 59 3.61 -10.23 13.68
CA PRO A 59 4.62 -10.14 12.64
C PRO A 59 5.13 -8.71 12.49
N ILE A 60 6.34 -8.59 11.98
CA ILE A 60 6.94 -7.34 11.54
C ILE A 60 6.76 -7.28 10.02
N VAL A 61 6.07 -6.26 9.53
CA VAL A 61 5.73 -6.05 8.11
C VAL A 61 6.40 -4.77 7.64
N ALA A 62 7.15 -4.79 6.54
CA ALA A 62 7.98 -3.65 6.10
C ALA A 62 8.87 -3.07 7.23
N ASN A 63 9.46 -3.92 8.09
CA ASN A 63 10.21 -3.54 9.29
C ASN A 63 9.42 -2.67 10.30
N ILE A 64 8.09 -2.75 10.27
CA ILE A 64 7.20 -2.12 11.23
C ILE A 64 6.50 -3.22 12.02
N PRO A 65 6.67 -3.28 13.35
CA PRO A 65 5.95 -4.24 14.17
C PRO A 65 4.46 -3.94 14.14
N LEU A 66 3.64 -4.97 13.89
CA LEU A 66 2.20 -4.84 14.06
C LEU A 66 1.85 -4.78 15.54
N ASP A 67 0.89 -3.92 15.88
CA ASP A 67 0.31 -3.81 17.22
C ASP A 67 -0.61 -4.99 17.53
N LEU A 68 -0.86 -5.23 18.82
CA LEU A 68 -1.80 -6.25 19.28
C LEU A 68 -3.06 -5.61 19.83
N CYS A 69 -4.22 -6.03 19.33
CA CYS A 69 -5.52 -5.73 19.90
C CYS A 69 -6.19 -7.03 20.34
N ASN A 70 -6.27 -7.26 21.65
CA ASN A 70 -6.75 -8.53 22.20
C ASN A 70 -5.89 -9.71 21.73
N HIS A 71 -6.34 -10.44 20.70
CA HIS A 71 -5.64 -11.59 20.10
C HIS A 71 -5.27 -11.34 18.63
N ASP A 72 -5.65 -10.20 18.06
CA ASP A 72 -5.44 -9.89 16.64
C ASP A 72 -4.31 -8.88 16.47
N CYS A 73 -3.36 -9.22 15.60
CA CYS A 73 -2.32 -8.30 15.19
C CYS A 73 -2.84 -7.35 14.12
N TYR A 74 -2.56 -6.06 14.26
CA TYR A 74 -3.07 -5.04 13.36
C TYR A 74 -2.05 -3.93 13.13
N THR A 75 -2.29 -3.16 12.08
CA THR A 75 -1.54 -1.93 11.80
C THR A 75 -2.43 -0.72 12.07
N PRO A 76 -1.91 0.31 12.77
CA PRO A 76 -2.60 1.58 12.92
C PRO A 76 -2.76 2.35 11.59
N LEU A 77 -2.18 1.83 10.49
CA LEU A 77 -2.40 2.33 9.14
C LEU A 77 -3.71 1.83 8.51
N GLN A 78 -4.44 0.94 9.17
CA GLN A 78 -5.71 0.42 8.63
C GLN A 78 -6.80 0.25 9.70
N TYR A 79 -6.41 -0.01 10.94
CA TYR A 79 -7.34 -0.28 12.03
C TYR A 79 -7.00 0.55 13.27
N SER A 80 -8.01 0.77 14.09
CA SER A 80 -7.86 1.23 15.49
C SER A 80 -8.29 0.12 16.43
N CYS A 81 -7.71 0.09 17.62
CA CYS A 81 -8.11 -0.80 18.71
C CYS A 81 -8.81 0.01 19.80
N ASN A 82 -10.10 -0.23 20.02
CA ASN A 82 -10.87 0.43 21.07
C ASN A 82 -11.52 -0.64 21.94
N ASN A 83 -11.27 -0.62 23.26
CA ASN A 83 -11.81 -1.61 24.20
C ASN A 83 -11.65 -3.05 23.70
N LEU A 84 -10.42 -3.43 23.30
CA LEU A 84 -10.10 -4.77 22.80
C LEU A 84 -10.82 -5.18 21.50
N THR A 85 -11.45 -4.23 20.80
CA THR A 85 -12.16 -4.45 19.55
C THR A 85 -11.44 -3.74 18.40
N LEU A 86 -11.13 -4.49 17.34
CA LEU A 86 -10.57 -3.95 16.10
C LEU A 86 -11.65 -3.22 15.31
N ASN A 87 -11.37 -1.99 14.89
CA ASN A 87 -12.27 -1.20 14.07
C ASN A 87 -11.52 -0.68 12.84
N PRO A 88 -12.02 -0.90 11.60
CA PRO A 88 -11.38 -0.33 10.41
C PRO A 88 -11.42 1.19 10.49
N LEU A 89 -10.33 1.83 10.08
CA LEU A 89 -10.27 3.28 9.96
C LEU A 89 -11.21 3.76 8.85
N PRO A 90 -11.67 5.02 8.91
CA PRO A 90 -12.50 5.58 7.85
C PRO A 90 -11.70 5.66 6.55
N LYS A 91 -12.29 5.15 5.47
CA LYS A 91 -11.76 5.34 4.10
C LYS A 91 -11.84 6.81 3.73
N TYR A 92 -10.86 7.28 2.96
CA TYR A 92 -10.78 8.66 2.50
C TYR A 92 -10.63 8.68 0.97
N THR A 93 -11.47 9.45 0.28
CA THR A 93 -11.47 9.52 -1.19
C THR A 93 -10.99 10.86 -1.73
N GLY A 94 -10.74 11.83 -0.84
CA GLY A 94 -10.25 13.16 -1.20
C GLY A 94 -8.78 13.16 -1.64
N PRO A 95 -8.21 14.35 -1.87
CA PRO A 95 -6.82 14.49 -2.28
C PRO A 95 -5.86 14.04 -1.17
N VAL A 96 -4.85 13.25 -1.52
CA VAL A 96 -3.83 12.75 -0.58
C VAL A 96 -2.43 12.83 -1.19
N SER A 97 -1.43 12.96 -0.33
CA SER A 97 -0.04 12.63 -0.61
C SER A 97 0.33 11.31 0.07
N LEU A 98 1.37 10.65 -0.45
CA LEU A 98 1.85 9.37 0.08
C LEU A 98 3.32 9.46 0.51
N THR A 99 3.65 8.78 1.59
CA THR A 99 5.01 8.66 2.14
C THR A 99 5.38 7.20 2.33
N ALA A 100 6.58 6.81 1.92
CA ALA A 100 7.06 5.44 2.04
C ALA A 100 7.54 5.13 3.47
N LEU A 101 7.13 4.00 4.00
CA LEU A 101 7.50 3.52 5.33
C LEU A 101 8.13 2.13 5.26
N ASN A 102 9.44 2.06 5.48
CA ASN A 102 10.14 0.87 5.93
C ASN A 102 11.41 1.28 6.71
N PRO A 103 11.43 1.26 8.05
CA PRO A 103 12.52 1.81 8.87
C PRO A 103 13.91 1.22 8.61
N ALA A 104 14.02 0.03 8.01
CA ALA A 104 15.30 -0.59 7.68
C ALA A 104 15.84 -0.16 6.30
N GLN A 105 15.09 0.64 5.55
CA GLN A 105 15.42 1.02 4.18
C GLN A 105 15.75 2.51 4.07
N PRO A 106 16.68 2.90 3.18
CA PRO A 106 17.08 4.31 2.98
C PRO A 106 15.93 5.21 2.48
N PHE A 107 14.88 4.60 1.91
CA PHE A 107 13.70 5.32 1.44
C PHE A 107 12.65 5.59 2.53
N HIS A 108 12.89 5.21 3.78
CA HIS A 108 11.98 5.51 4.89
C HIS A 108 11.70 7.02 5.01
N ASN A 109 10.43 7.39 5.16
CA ASN A 109 9.94 8.77 5.23
C ASN A 109 10.18 9.62 3.97
N GLN A 110 10.54 8.99 2.85
CA GLN A 110 10.63 9.69 1.56
C GLN A 110 9.23 9.79 0.91
N PRO A 111 8.95 10.89 0.18
CA PRO A 111 7.68 11.06 -0.50
C PRO A 111 7.55 10.09 -1.68
N VAL A 112 6.33 9.74 -2.02
CA VAL A 112 6.01 8.99 -3.25
C VAL A 112 5.62 9.99 -4.34
N GLN A 113 6.33 9.96 -5.47
CA GLN A 113 6.20 10.93 -6.54
C GLN A 113 5.87 10.29 -7.88
N ALA A 114 5.02 10.94 -8.67
CA ALA A 114 4.76 10.65 -10.05
C ALA A 114 5.89 11.23 -10.92
N ALA A 115 6.57 10.35 -11.67
CA ALA A 115 7.58 10.73 -12.64
C ALA A 115 7.71 9.65 -13.73
N GLY A 116 7.79 10.06 -14.99
CA GLY A 116 7.96 9.16 -16.13
C GLY A 116 6.82 8.15 -16.29
N GLN A 117 5.58 8.57 -16.05
CA GLN A 117 4.38 7.70 -16.03
C GLN A 117 4.44 6.53 -15.03
N ARG A 118 5.28 6.64 -13.99
CA ARG A 118 5.46 5.68 -12.89
C ARG A 118 5.45 6.40 -11.54
N PHE A 119 5.42 5.61 -10.46
CA PHE A 119 5.61 6.13 -9.11
C PHE A 119 6.98 5.74 -8.57
N VAL A 120 7.73 6.76 -8.14
CA VAL A 120 9.06 6.64 -7.54
C VAL A 120 9.01 7.07 -6.07
N ILE A 121 9.88 6.51 -5.24
CA ILE A 121 10.08 6.95 -3.86
C ILE A 121 11.28 7.90 -3.81
N GLY A 122 11.07 9.10 -3.27
CA GLY A 122 12.03 10.19 -3.21
C GLY A 122 11.79 11.26 -4.27
N GLY A 123 12.59 12.34 -4.20
CA GLY A 123 12.57 13.42 -5.19
C GLY A 123 11.31 14.28 -5.18
N THR A 124 11.04 14.92 -6.32
CA THR A 124 9.87 15.79 -6.56
C THR A 124 9.03 15.24 -7.70
N ALA A 125 7.73 15.51 -7.67
CA ALA A 125 6.85 15.17 -8.77
C ALA A 125 7.32 15.83 -10.08
N ALA A 126 7.35 15.07 -11.16
CA ALA A 126 7.59 15.60 -12.49
C ALA A 126 6.27 16.11 -13.05
N THR A 127 6.22 17.42 -13.33
CA THR A 127 4.99 18.10 -13.75
C THR A 127 5.23 18.89 -15.04
N TYR A 128 4.15 19.13 -15.78
CA TYR A 128 4.17 20.00 -16.94
C TYR A 128 3.03 21.00 -16.89
N CYS A 129 3.35 22.25 -17.20
CA CYS A 129 2.42 23.35 -17.36
C CYS A 129 2.56 23.93 -18.77
N PRO A 130 1.51 23.93 -19.61
CA PRO A 130 1.56 24.53 -20.94
C PRO A 130 1.86 26.03 -20.90
N SER A 131 2.78 26.50 -21.75
CA SER A 131 3.14 27.92 -21.85
C SER A 131 2.04 28.81 -22.43
N SER A 132 1.00 28.21 -23.02
CA SER A 132 -0.19 28.91 -23.53
C SER A 132 -1.18 29.31 -22.44
N LEU A 133 -1.03 28.79 -21.21
CA LEU A 133 -1.88 29.16 -20.08
C LEU A 133 -1.38 30.46 -19.42
N PRO A 134 -2.29 31.30 -18.90
CA PRO A 134 -1.90 32.43 -18.06
C PRO A 134 -1.05 31.99 -16.87
N GLU A 135 -0.18 32.90 -16.42
CA GLU A 135 0.64 32.68 -15.22
C GLU A 135 -0.25 32.44 -13.99
N GLY A 136 0.19 31.55 -13.10
CA GLY A 136 -0.52 31.23 -11.85
C GLY A 136 -1.69 30.25 -11.99
N VAL A 137 -2.01 29.79 -13.20
CA VAL A 137 -3.09 28.80 -13.41
C VAL A 137 -2.67 27.39 -12.97
N CYS A 138 -1.39 27.04 -13.13
CA CYS A 138 -0.89 25.72 -12.76
C CYS A 138 -0.57 25.64 -11.26
N PRO A 139 -0.94 24.53 -10.59
CA PRO A 139 -0.50 24.27 -9.23
C PRO A 139 1.02 24.27 -9.13
N ASN A 140 1.54 24.87 -8.06
CA ASN A 140 2.97 24.96 -7.77
C ASN A 140 3.37 24.01 -6.64
N LEU A 141 2.85 22.77 -6.67
CA LEU A 141 3.20 21.73 -5.69
C LEU A 141 4.31 20.85 -6.25
N THR A 142 5.29 20.53 -5.40
CA THR A 142 6.38 19.60 -5.72
C THR A 142 6.04 18.15 -5.33
N THR A 143 4.84 17.94 -4.78
CA THR A 143 4.35 16.66 -4.28
C THR A 143 3.24 16.13 -5.16
N THR A 144 3.24 14.82 -5.35
CA THR A 144 2.19 14.13 -6.07
C THR A 144 0.93 14.07 -5.24
N VAL A 145 -0.18 14.44 -5.86
CA VAL A 145 -1.50 14.42 -5.27
C VAL A 145 -2.34 13.44 -6.07
N LEU A 146 -2.90 12.45 -5.38
CA LEU A 146 -3.83 11.48 -5.96
C LEU A 146 -5.15 11.47 -5.18
N TYR A 147 -6.20 10.94 -5.79
CA TYR A 147 -7.45 10.72 -5.10
C TYR A 147 -7.36 9.46 -4.25
N GLY A 148 -7.70 9.54 -2.97
CA GLY A 148 -7.63 8.41 -2.03
C GLY A 148 -8.51 7.21 -2.41
N SER A 149 -9.40 7.37 -3.40
CA SER A 149 -10.09 6.27 -4.10
C SER A 149 -9.15 5.36 -4.90
N GLY A 150 -7.89 5.76 -5.12
CA GLY A 150 -6.91 5.00 -5.88
C GLY A 150 -7.19 4.95 -7.38
N THR A 151 -8.00 5.86 -7.92
CA THR A 151 -8.46 5.82 -9.32
C THR A 151 -7.72 6.79 -10.25
N GLY A 152 -7.13 7.86 -9.71
CA GLY A 152 -6.55 8.92 -10.54
C GLY A 152 -5.66 9.89 -9.76
N LEU A 153 -4.89 10.66 -10.52
CA LEU A 153 -4.14 11.81 -10.03
C LEU A 153 -5.04 13.05 -9.96
N ALA A 154 -4.80 13.92 -8.99
CA ALA A 154 -5.54 15.17 -8.81
C ALA A 154 -4.91 16.27 -9.69
N THR A 155 -5.39 16.39 -10.92
CA THR A 155 -4.84 17.28 -11.95
C THR A 155 -5.87 18.22 -12.55
N LEU A 156 -5.41 19.31 -13.17
CA LEU A 156 -6.28 20.23 -13.93
C LEU A 156 -6.55 19.75 -15.36
N VAL A 157 -5.68 18.89 -15.92
CA VAL A 157 -5.77 18.52 -17.33
C VAL A 157 -7.14 17.91 -17.67
N PRO A 158 -7.82 18.38 -18.73
CA PRO A 158 -9.09 17.81 -19.16
C PRO A 158 -8.99 16.31 -19.43
N GLY A 159 -9.88 15.53 -18.80
CA GLY A 159 -9.87 14.06 -18.82
C GLY A 159 -9.08 13.42 -17.68
N GLY A 160 -8.31 14.21 -16.92
CA GLY A 160 -7.52 13.73 -15.80
C GLY A 160 -6.39 12.78 -16.21
N GLN A 161 -5.82 12.11 -15.22
CA GLN A 161 -4.87 11.02 -15.42
C GLN A 161 -5.26 9.84 -14.52
N SER A 162 -5.59 8.70 -15.13
CA SER A 162 -6.06 7.52 -14.41
C SER A 162 -4.89 6.68 -13.91
N LEU A 163 -5.03 6.12 -12.72
CA LEU A 163 -4.08 5.16 -12.17
C LEU A 163 -4.36 3.76 -12.71
N TYR A 164 -3.31 2.97 -12.88
CA TYR A 164 -3.40 1.56 -13.23
C TYR A 164 -2.17 0.80 -12.69
N ILE A 165 -2.27 -0.53 -12.65
CA ILE A 165 -1.11 -1.38 -12.39
C ILE A 165 -0.63 -1.93 -13.72
N ARG A 166 0.63 -1.65 -14.05
CA ARG A 166 1.29 -2.03 -15.30
C ARG A 166 1.43 -3.56 -15.39
N PRO A 167 1.70 -4.13 -16.59
CA PRO A 167 1.88 -5.57 -16.74
C PRO A 167 3.06 -6.13 -15.96
N ASP A 168 4.05 -5.29 -15.65
CA ASP A 168 5.21 -5.62 -14.80
C ASP A 168 4.87 -5.53 -13.29
N GLY A 169 3.65 -5.12 -12.92
CA GLY A 169 3.19 -4.95 -11.53
C GLY A 169 3.48 -3.59 -10.92
N SER A 170 4.23 -2.72 -11.61
CA SER A 170 4.51 -1.35 -11.12
C SER A 170 3.28 -0.45 -11.27
N ILE A 171 3.15 0.55 -10.40
CA ILE A 171 2.05 1.51 -10.50
C ILE A 171 2.37 2.52 -11.61
N GLY A 172 1.42 2.74 -12.51
CA GLY A 172 1.49 3.74 -13.57
C GLY A 172 0.31 4.69 -13.59
N PHE A 173 0.42 5.70 -14.43
CA PHE A 173 -0.66 6.64 -14.71
C PHE A 173 -0.73 6.97 -16.20
N THR A 174 -1.92 7.32 -16.69
CA THR A 174 -2.11 7.64 -18.11
C THR A 174 -1.46 8.97 -18.47
N GLN A 175 -0.93 9.07 -19.69
CA GLN A 175 -0.57 10.37 -20.24
C GLN A 175 -1.81 11.25 -20.33
N ALA A 176 -1.65 12.56 -20.16
CA ALA A 176 -2.70 13.53 -20.43
C ALA A 176 -3.34 13.35 -21.81
N HIS A 177 -4.65 13.59 -21.87
CA HIS A 177 -5.47 13.46 -23.08
C HIS A 177 -5.40 12.06 -23.73
N SER A 178 -4.90 11.07 -23.00
CA SER A 178 -4.75 9.71 -23.47
C SER A 178 -5.45 8.75 -22.52
N ILE A 179 -6.19 7.83 -23.11
CA ILE A 179 -6.75 6.66 -22.42
C ILE A 179 -5.87 5.43 -22.61
N PHE A 180 -4.68 5.59 -23.22
CA PHE A 180 -3.80 4.47 -23.49
C PHE A 180 -3.29 3.87 -22.17
N VAL A 181 -3.61 2.59 -21.99
CA VAL A 181 -3.10 1.74 -20.94
C VAL A 181 -2.47 0.51 -21.61
N PRO A 182 -1.23 0.11 -21.26
CA PRO A 182 -0.60 -1.07 -21.85
C PRO A 182 -1.45 -2.33 -21.70
N ALA A 183 -1.47 -3.17 -22.73
CA ALA A 183 -2.17 -4.46 -22.67
C ALA A 183 -1.63 -5.34 -21.53
N GLY A 184 -2.53 -5.99 -20.79
CA GLY A 184 -2.18 -6.80 -19.62
C GLY A 184 -2.13 -6.01 -18.30
N SER A 185 -2.38 -4.69 -18.33
CA SER A 185 -2.51 -3.89 -17.11
C SER A 185 -3.81 -4.19 -16.37
N TYR A 186 -3.79 -4.08 -15.05
CA TYR A 186 -5.01 -4.00 -14.25
C TYR A 186 -5.54 -2.57 -14.25
N GLN A 187 -6.79 -2.42 -14.69
CA GLN A 187 -7.52 -1.15 -14.73
C GLN A 187 -8.59 -1.15 -13.65
N GLY A 188 -8.62 -0.09 -12.83
CA GLY A 188 -9.51 0.05 -11.70
C GLY A 188 -8.85 0.83 -10.57
N ALA A 189 -9.54 0.94 -9.43
CA ALA A 189 -8.90 1.47 -8.23
C ALA A 189 -7.70 0.58 -7.86
N ILE A 190 -6.51 1.15 -7.83
CA ILE A 190 -5.27 0.43 -7.50
C ILE A 190 -5.14 0.18 -5.99
N GLY A 191 -5.90 0.93 -5.20
CA GLY A 191 -5.82 0.89 -3.75
C GLY A 191 -6.89 1.74 -3.08
N THR A 192 -6.81 1.83 -1.76
CA THR A 192 -7.74 2.58 -0.91
C THR A 192 -6.95 3.29 0.18
N ALA A 193 -7.15 4.61 0.28
CA ALA A 193 -6.64 5.41 1.38
C ALA A 193 -7.54 5.29 2.61
N TYR A 194 -6.91 5.19 3.77
CA TYR A 194 -7.52 5.38 5.08
C TYR A 194 -7.07 6.74 5.61
N SER A 195 -8.00 7.50 6.17
CA SER A 195 -7.79 8.90 6.56
C SER A 195 -6.58 9.08 7.47
N ASN A 196 -5.56 9.83 7.00
CA ASN A 196 -4.29 10.06 7.70
C ASN A 196 -3.58 8.78 8.19
N ALA A 197 -3.78 7.67 7.50
CA ALA A 197 -3.31 6.35 7.91
C ALA A 197 -2.55 5.67 6.76
N GLY A 198 -3.03 4.56 6.22
CA GLY A 198 -2.38 3.81 5.15
C GLY A 198 -3.08 3.90 3.81
N PHE A 199 -2.32 3.71 2.74
CA PHE A 199 -2.83 3.42 1.40
C PHE A 199 -2.57 1.94 1.11
N TRP A 200 -3.64 1.16 0.95
CA TRP A 200 -3.55 -0.29 0.75
C TRP A 200 -3.91 -0.65 -0.67
N GLY A 201 -3.21 -1.64 -1.24
CA GLY A 201 -3.49 -2.10 -2.59
C GLY A 201 -4.84 -2.79 -2.71
N VAL A 202 -5.18 -3.18 -3.94
CA VAL A 202 -6.41 -3.91 -4.26
C VAL A 202 -6.62 -5.08 -3.29
N ASN A 203 -7.81 -5.17 -2.71
CA ASN A 203 -8.18 -6.19 -1.71
C ASN A 203 -7.24 -6.25 -0.48
N GLY A 204 -6.56 -5.14 -0.15
CA GLY A 204 -5.63 -5.08 0.98
C GLY A 204 -4.24 -5.62 0.68
N SER A 205 -3.86 -5.82 -0.59
CA SER A 205 -2.52 -6.29 -0.96
C SER A 205 -1.42 -5.32 -0.51
N SER A 206 -0.28 -5.86 -0.08
CA SER A 206 0.93 -5.09 0.23
C SER A 206 1.50 -4.35 -0.99
N TRP A 207 2.41 -3.41 -0.72
CA TRP A 207 3.26 -2.76 -1.71
C TRP A 207 4.71 -3.16 -1.50
N TYR A 208 5.50 -3.11 -2.58
CA TYR A 208 6.94 -3.29 -2.47
C TYR A 208 7.66 -2.21 -3.28
N ALA A 209 8.78 -1.78 -2.73
CA ALA A 209 9.72 -0.85 -3.32
C ALA A 209 10.85 -1.65 -3.96
N CYS A 210 11.00 -1.57 -5.28
CA CYS A 210 12.10 -2.20 -6.00
C CYS A 210 13.04 -1.12 -6.53
N GLU A 211 14.36 -1.35 -6.45
CA GLU A 211 15.32 -0.44 -7.07
C GLU A 211 14.99 -0.23 -8.56
N ALA A 212 15.01 1.03 -9.00
CA ALA A 212 14.86 1.34 -10.42
C ALA A 212 16.02 0.72 -11.23
N GLU A 213 15.74 0.37 -12.50
CA GLU A 213 16.75 -0.17 -13.41
C GLU A 213 17.81 0.90 -13.73
N GLY A 214 18.86 0.96 -12.91
CA GLY A 214 19.88 2.00 -12.94
C GLY A 214 20.26 2.38 -11.52
N LYS A 215 21.50 2.08 -11.09
CA LYS A 215 21.96 2.35 -9.73
C LYS A 215 21.84 3.85 -9.42
N GLY A 216 20.95 4.21 -8.49
CA GLY A 216 20.80 5.59 -7.98
C GLY A 216 19.55 6.35 -8.43
N GLU A 217 18.64 5.74 -9.19
CA GLU A 217 17.41 6.39 -9.69
C GLU A 217 16.20 6.29 -8.73
N GLY A 218 16.41 5.79 -7.50
CA GLY A 218 15.37 5.61 -6.49
C GLY A 218 14.67 4.25 -6.58
N TRP A 219 13.44 4.17 -6.06
CA TRP A 219 12.67 2.92 -5.99
C TRP A 219 11.31 3.08 -6.67
N TYR A 220 10.96 2.15 -7.54
CA TYR A 220 9.61 2.06 -8.09
C TYR A 220 8.69 1.29 -7.15
N ILE A 221 7.41 1.68 -7.13
CA ILE A 221 6.39 1.02 -6.33
C ILE A 221 5.65 -0.02 -7.18
N TYR A 222 5.55 -1.22 -6.64
CA TYR A 222 4.90 -2.36 -7.26
C TYR A 222 3.83 -2.95 -6.33
N SER A 223 2.79 -3.51 -6.95
CA SER A 223 1.66 -4.12 -6.26
C SER A 223 1.93 -5.57 -5.86
N GLY A 224 1.63 -5.91 -4.61
CA GLY A 224 1.66 -7.28 -4.09
C GLY A 224 0.66 -8.24 -4.74
N LEU A 225 -0.24 -7.77 -5.62
CA LEU A 225 -1.04 -8.67 -6.46
C LEU A 225 -0.21 -9.37 -7.54
N PHE A 226 0.91 -8.78 -7.96
CA PHE A 226 1.69 -9.22 -9.10
C PHE A 226 3.06 -9.75 -8.65
N THR A 227 3.06 -10.69 -7.70
CA THR A 227 4.30 -11.15 -7.06
C THR A 227 5.26 -11.93 -7.95
N LYS A 228 4.83 -12.32 -9.16
CA LYS A 228 5.63 -13.10 -10.11
C LYS A 228 6.44 -12.25 -11.09
N SER A 229 6.22 -10.93 -11.15
CA SER A 229 6.81 -10.05 -12.17
C SER A 229 8.08 -9.31 -11.74
N TRP A 230 8.45 -9.37 -10.46
CA TRP A 230 9.66 -8.75 -9.90
C TRP A 230 10.71 -9.79 -9.46
N ASN A 231 12.00 -9.49 -9.63
CA ASN A 231 13.07 -10.33 -9.12
C ASN A 231 13.21 -10.08 -7.61
N GLY A 232 12.72 -11.02 -6.79
CA GLY A 232 12.51 -10.84 -5.34
C GLY A 232 13.75 -10.48 -4.51
N SER A 233 14.97 -10.52 -5.07
CA SER A 233 16.19 -10.08 -4.38
C SER A 233 16.44 -8.56 -4.41
N GLN A 234 15.62 -7.79 -5.14
CA GLN A 234 15.80 -6.33 -5.31
C GLN A 234 14.61 -5.50 -4.81
N CYS A 235 13.66 -6.14 -4.13
CA CYS A 235 12.42 -5.53 -3.70
C CYS A 235 12.23 -5.73 -2.20
N GLU A 236 11.82 -4.66 -1.55
CA GLU A 236 11.58 -4.62 -0.11
C GLU A 236 10.12 -4.23 0.12
N GLU A 237 9.44 -4.89 1.04
CA GLU A 237 8.05 -4.53 1.36
C GLU A 237 8.01 -3.09 1.88
N VAL A 238 7.00 -2.33 1.49
CA VAL A 238 6.83 -0.93 1.89
C VAL A 238 5.39 -0.66 2.29
N MET A 239 5.20 0.03 3.41
CA MET A 239 3.90 0.58 3.78
C MET A 239 3.80 2.01 3.23
N LEU A 240 2.63 2.40 2.72
CA LEU A 240 2.40 3.76 2.21
C LEU A 240 1.53 4.53 3.18
N LYS A 241 2.09 5.55 3.82
CA LYS A 241 1.37 6.45 4.72
C LYS A 241 0.63 7.51 3.91
N VAL A 242 -0.62 7.76 4.28
CA VAL A 242 -1.48 8.80 3.72
C VAL A 242 -1.40 10.06 4.58
N GLU A 243 -1.27 11.20 3.92
CA GLU A 243 -1.59 12.51 4.48
C GLU A 243 -2.78 13.09 3.70
N ASN A 244 -3.86 13.42 4.41
CA ASN A 244 -5.01 14.05 3.81
C ASN A 244 -4.69 15.51 3.48
N LEU A 245 -5.05 15.94 2.28
CA LEU A 245 -4.91 17.33 1.85
C LEU A 245 -6.28 18.02 1.86
N PRO A 246 -6.32 19.36 1.86
CA PRO A 246 -7.57 20.10 1.73
C PRO A 246 -8.41 19.63 0.54
N MET A 247 -9.73 19.61 0.71
CA MET A 247 -10.63 19.25 -0.39
C MET A 247 -10.42 20.21 -1.57
N GLY A 248 -10.33 19.65 -2.78
CA GLY A 248 -10.08 20.41 -4.00
C GLY A 248 -8.61 20.70 -4.28
N THR A 249 -7.67 20.24 -3.45
CA THR A 249 -6.24 20.32 -3.79
C THR A 249 -5.95 19.57 -5.09
N LEU A 250 -5.33 20.28 -6.04
CA LEU A 250 -4.80 19.75 -7.28
C LEU A 250 -3.28 19.90 -7.22
N GLY A 251 -2.55 18.86 -7.62
CA GLY A 251 -1.09 18.84 -7.47
C GLY A 251 -0.31 19.26 -8.71
N ALA A 252 -0.91 19.21 -9.89
CA ALA A 252 -0.27 19.62 -11.13
C ALA A 252 -1.31 19.99 -12.20
N TRP A 253 -0.87 20.67 -13.26
CA TRP A 253 -1.67 20.69 -14.48
C TRP A 253 -1.71 19.29 -15.11
N GLN A 254 -0.55 18.67 -15.32
CA GLN A 254 -0.38 17.23 -15.51
C GLN A 254 0.91 16.75 -14.85
N TYR A 255 0.95 15.47 -14.52
CA TYR A 255 2.18 14.73 -14.20
C TYR A 255 2.77 14.11 -15.48
N ILE A 256 4.10 14.03 -15.56
CA ILE A 256 4.83 13.47 -16.71
C ILE A 256 5.77 12.34 -16.30
#